data_AF-A0A1H5R7S4-F1
#
_entry.id   AF-A0A1H5R7S4-F1
#
_cell.length_a   1.000
_cell.length_b   1.000
_cell.length_c   1.000
_cell.angle_alpha   90.00
_cell.angle_beta   90.00
_cell.angle_gamma   90.00
#
_symmetry.space_group_name_H-M   'P 1'
#
loop_
_entity.id
_entity.type
_entity.pdbx_description
1 polymer ?
#
loop_
_entity_poly.entity_id
_entity_poly.type
_entity_poly.pdbx_seq_one_letter_code
_entity_poly.pdbx_strand_id
1 'polypeptide(L)'
;MTEPCSDDDRVRVFAAAERLQDSMTDLGAELATLRAYGQHNRRYIWGLFVSLALDVALSIVVAVVAVQANEASSLANQNRQAQRTTCEAGNQARAVSVQLWNYVLDATKDDPRNQTPERKALIAKFRTYMESAYAQRDCAAADK
;
A
#
# COMPACT_ATOMS: atom_id res chain seq x y z
N MET A 1 63.48 70.30 -35.70
CA MET A 1 62.28 70.93 -35.15
C MET A 1 61.45 69.83 -34.52
N THR A 2 61.65 69.61 -33.22
CA THR A 2 60.88 68.67 -32.42
C THR A 2 59.84 69.49 -31.66
N GLU A 3 58.58 69.41 -32.07
CA GLU A 3 57.47 70.00 -31.31
C GLU A 3 57.47 69.39 -29.90
N PRO A 4 57.50 70.21 -28.83
CA PRO A 4 57.35 69.68 -27.50
C PRO A 4 55.91 69.20 -27.36
N CYS A 5 55.71 67.90 -27.11
CA CYS A 5 54.42 67.37 -26.69
C CYS A 5 53.92 68.22 -25.52
N SER A 6 52.82 68.95 -25.74
CA SER A 6 52.21 69.81 -24.74
C SER A 6 51.87 68.98 -23.50
N ASP A 7 52.28 69.44 -22.34
CA ASP A 7 52.09 68.79 -21.04
C ASP A 7 50.59 68.47 -20.78
N ASP A 8 49.69 69.25 -21.40
CA ASP A 8 48.23 69.09 -21.34
C ASP A 8 47.75 67.76 -21.97
N ASP A 9 48.37 67.29 -23.05
CA ASP A 9 47.96 66.03 -23.70
C ASP A 9 48.32 64.80 -22.87
N ARG A 10 49.44 64.85 -22.13
CA ARG A 10 49.83 63.78 -21.21
C ARG A 10 48.86 63.68 -20.04
N VAL A 11 48.50 64.80 -19.43
CA VAL A 11 47.54 64.85 -18.32
C VAL A 11 46.17 64.31 -18.75
N ARG A 12 45.72 64.61 -19.98
CA ARG A 12 44.45 64.08 -20.52
C ARG A 12 44.50 62.58 -20.77
N VAL A 13 45.61 62.05 -21.28
CA VAL A 13 45.77 60.61 -21.51
C VAL A 13 45.82 59.85 -20.18
N PHE A 14 46.50 60.37 -19.16
CA PHE A 14 46.51 59.75 -17.82
C PHE A 14 45.12 59.77 -17.18
N ALA A 15 44.39 60.90 -17.26
CA ALA A 15 43.02 60.97 -16.75
C ALA A 15 42.04 60.05 -17.51
N ALA A 16 42.25 59.84 -18.81
CA ALA A 16 41.46 58.90 -19.59
C ALA A 16 41.76 57.44 -19.21
N ALA A 17 43.04 57.11 -18.95
CA ALA A 17 43.45 55.78 -18.50
C ALA A 17 42.92 55.46 -17.09
N GLU A 18 42.94 56.42 -16.17
CA GLU A 18 42.43 56.28 -14.81
C GLU A 18 40.91 56.03 -14.79
N ARG A 19 40.14 56.76 -15.61
CA ARG A 19 38.70 56.49 -15.79
C ARG A 19 38.41 55.12 -16.40
N LEU A 20 39.25 54.66 -17.32
CA LEU A 20 39.11 53.33 -17.91
C LEU A 20 39.40 52.23 -16.88
N GLN A 21 40.39 52.45 -16.03
CA GLN A 21 40.72 51.53 -14.94
C GLN A 21 39.59 51.48 -13.90
N ASP A 22 39.05 52.64 -13.50
CA ASP A 22 37.92 52.71 -12.56
C ASP A 22 36.68 51.99 -13.10
N SER A 23 36.32 52.23 -14.36
CA SER A 23 35.19 51.56 -15.00
C SER A 23 35.40 50.04 -15.15
N MET A 24 36.62 49.57 -15.42
CA MET A 24 36.92 48.14 -15.42
C MET A 24 36.85 47.52 -14.01
N THR A 25 37.26 48.24 -12.97
CA THR A 25 37.13 47.76 -11.60
C THR A 25 35.67 47.72 -11.13
N ASP A 26 34.87 48.71 -11.53
CA ASP A 26 33.44 48.77 -11.21
C ASP A 26 32.68 47.61 -11.88
N LEU A 27 32.93 47.37 -13.17
CA LEU A 27 32.40 46.21 -13.89
C LEU A 27 32.86 44.87 -13.27
N GLY A 28 34.11 44.81 -12.78
CA GLY A 28 34.62 43.65 -12.06
C GLY A 28 33.89 43.39 -10.73
N ALA A 29 33.55 44.46 -10.00
CA ALA A 29 32.78 44.38 -8.77
C ALA A 29 31.32 44.00 -9.03
N GLU A 30 30.70 44.52 -10.08
CA GLU A 30 29.33 44.18 -10.50
C GLU A 30 29.23 42.71 -10.95
N LEU A 31 30.21 42.21 -11.71
CA LEU A 31 30.28 40.80 -12.08
C LEU A 31 30.50 39.89 -10.87
N ALA A 32 31.26 40.34 -9.86
CA ALA A 32 31.46 39.58 -8.63
C ALA A 32 30.17 39.46 -7.80
N THR A 33 29.38 40.54 -7.70
CA THR A 33 28.10 40.53 -6.99
C THR A 33 27.05 39.68 -7.72
N LEU A 34 26.98 39.76 -9.05
CA LEU A 34 26.13 38.90 -9.89
C LEU A 34 26.50 37.41 -9.75
N ARG A 35 27.80 37.10 -9.70
CA ARG A 35 28.29 35.71 -9.52
C ARG A 35 27.97 35.17 -8.13
N ALA A 36 28.04 36.00 -7.08
CA ALA A 36 27.65 35.63 -5.73
C ALA A 36 26.13 35.36 -5.61
N TYR A 37 25.30 36.20 -6.26
CA TYR A 37 23.85 35.99 -6.35
C TYR A 37 23.49 34.68 -7.07
N GLY A 38 24.19 34.36 -8.17
CA GLY A 38 24.00 33.10 -8.91
C GLY A 38 24.37 31.85 -8.10
N GLN A 39 25.37 31.92 -7.23
CA GLN A 39 25.77 30.80 -6.37
C GLN A 39 24.75 30.51 -5.25
N HIS A 40 24.18 31.56 -4.65
CA HIS A 40 23.14 31.40 -3.63
C HIS A 40 21.87 30.80 -4.26
N ASN A 41 21.50 31.29 -5.45
CA ASN A 41 20.33 30.78 -6.19
C ASN A 41 20.51 29.30 -6.61
N ARG A 42 21.72 28.88 -6.97
CA ARG A 42 22.03 27.47 -7.29
C ARG A 42 21.79 26.51 -6.13
N ARG A 43 22.08 26.92 -4.88
CA ARG A 43 21.81 26.08 -3.71
C ARG A 43 20.32 25.91 -3.46
N TYR A 44 19.52 26.97 -3.61
CA TYR A 44 18.06 26.89 -3.51
C TYR A 44 17.45 26.01 -4.60
N ILE A 45 17.92 26.16 -5.84
CA ILE A 45 17.49 25.30 -6.97
C ILE A 45 17.80 23.84 -6.67
N TRP A 46 19.02 23.53 -6.20
CA TRP A 46 19.37 22.17 -5.80
C TRP A 46 18.52 21.64 -4.64
N GLY A 47 18.25 22.47 -3.63
CA GLY A 47 17.37 22.12 -2.52
C GLY A 47 15.95 21.78 -2.97
N LEU A 48 15.40 22.54 -3.92
CA LEU A 48 14.09 22.25 -4.53
C LEU A 48 14.09 20.94 -5.30
N PHE A 49 15.13 20.66 -6.09
CA PHE A 49 15.26 19.38 -6.80
C PHE A 49 15.35 18.20 -5.83
N VAL A 50 16.12 18.32 -4.75
CA VAL A 50 16.22 17.28 -3.73
C VAL A 50 14.89 17.07 -3.02
N SER A 51 14.19 18.15 -2.64
CA SER A 51 12.87 18.06 -2.03
C SER A 51 11.86 17.38 -2.94
N LEU A 52 11.84 17.73 -4.24
CA LEU A 52 10.97 17.12 -5.23
C LEU A 52 11.28 15.63 -5.41
N ALA A 53 12.57 15.28 -5.50
CA ALA A 53 12.98 13.88 -5.63
C ALA A 53 12.55 13.06 -4.40
N LEU A 54 12.65 13.64 -3.20
CA LEU A 54 12.27 13.00 -1.95
C LEU A 54 10.75 12.82 -1.86
N ASP A 55 9.96 13.82 -2.29
CA ASP A 55 8.50 13.74 -2.36
C ASP A 55 8.01 12.68 -3.35
N VAL A 56 8.64 12.59 -4.54
CA VAL A 56 8.37 11.53 -5.52
C VAL A 56 8.70 10.16 -4.94
N ALA A 57 9.86 10.01 -4.30
CA ALA A 57 10.25 8.75 -3.66
C ALA A 57 9.27 8.34 -2.56
N LEU A 58 8.85 9.28 -1.72
CA LEU A 58 7.89 9.04 -0.65
C LEU A 58 6.52 8.63 -1.21
N SER A 59 6.07 9.28 -2.27
CA SER A 59 4.82 8.95 -2.96
C SER A 59 4.83 7.52 -3.53
N ILE A 60 5.96 7.09 -4.11
CA ILE A 60 6.13 5.71 -4.60
C ILE A 60 6.04 4.71 -3.44
N VAL A 61 6.73 4.99 -2.33
CA VAL A 61 6.69 4.11 -1.14
C VAL A 61 5.27 3.97 -0.59
N VAL A 62 4.55 5.08 -0.44
CA VAL A 62 3.15 5.07 0.03
C VAL A 62 2.26 4.29 -0.93
N ALA A 63 2.41 4.48 -2.24
CA ALA A 63 1.64 3.75 -3.24
C ALA A 63 1.86 2.23 -3.14
N VAL A 64 3.11 1.78 -3.00
CA VAL A 64 3.43 0.35 -2.85
C VAL A 64 2.84 -0.22 -1.56
N VAL A 65 2.98 0.48 -0.43
CA VAL A 65 2.42 0.05 0.87
C VAL A 65 0.89 -0.01 0.81
N ALA A 66 0.24 0.97 0.19
CA ALA A 66 -1.21 1.00 0.04
C ALA A 66 -1.73 -0.16 -0.82
N VAL A 67 -1.02 -0.52 -1.90
CA VAL A 67 -1.36 -1.68 -2.73
C VAL A 67 -1.21 -2.98 -1.93
N GLN A 68 -0.09 -3.17 -1.23
CA GLN A 68 0.12 -4.37 -0.40
C GLN A 68 -0.93 -4.50 0.72
N ALA A 69 -1.32 -3.40 1.35
CA ALA A 69 -2.37 -3.39 2.37
C ALA A 69 -3.75 -3.75 1.77
N ASN A 70 -4.07 -3.25 0.59
CA ASN A 70 -5.30 -3.60 -0.13
C ASN A 70 -5.33 -5.07 -0.55
N GLU A 71 -4.21 -5.60 -1.06
CA GLU A 71 -4.10 -7.02 -1.42
C GLU A 71 -4.24 -7.92 -0.19
N ALA A 72 -3.56 -7.59 0.91
CA ALA A 72 -3.66 -8.34 2.16
C ALA A 72 -5.08 -8.33 2.74
N SER A 73 -5.76 -7.18 2.74
CA SER A 73 -7.14 -7.08 3.20
C SER A 73 -8.13 -7.80 2.30
N SER A 74 -7.93 -7.74 0.98
CA SER A 74 -8.72 -8.50 0.00
C SER A 74 -8.56 -10.01 0.19
N LEU A 75 -7.33 -10.51 0.33
CA LEU A 75 -7.05 -11.91 0.60
C LEU A 75 -7.64 -12.38 1.94
N ALA A 76 -7.54 -11.55 2.99
CA ALA A 76 -8.14 -11.86 4.28
C ALA A 76 -9.67 -11.97 4.19
N ASN A 77 -10.33 -11.06 3.46
CA ASN A 77 -11.77 -11.12 3.23
C ASN A 77 -12.18 -12.35 2.40
N GLN A 78 -11.43 -12.66 1.34
CA GLN A 78 -11.67 -13.85 0.53
C GLN A 78 -11.53 -15.14 1.36
N ASN A 79 -10.50 -15.23 2.22
CA ASN A 79 -10.30 -16.37 3.09
C ASN A 79 -11.44 -16.53 4.11
N ARG A 80 -11.88 -15.43 4.73
CA ARG A 80 -13.05 -15.45 5.65
C ARG A 80 -14.30 -15.94 4.92
N GLN A 81 -14.56 -15.42 3.72
CA GLN A 81 -15.71 -15.83 2.93
C GLN A 81 -15.61 -17.31 2.52
N ALA A 82 -14.43 -17.79 2.11
CA ALA A 82 -14.21 -19.19 1.76
C ALA A 82 -14.39 -20.13 2.96
N GLN A 83 -13.95 -19.72 4.16
CA GLN A 83 -14.15 -20.49 5.40
C GLN A 83 -15.64 -20.58 5.76
N ARG A 84 -16.38 -19.47 5.69
CA ARG A 84 -17.83 -19.47 5.90
C ARG A 84 -18.54 -20.40 4.92
N THR A 85 -18.28 -20.26 3.61
CA THR A 85 -18.88 -21.10 2.57
C THR A 85 -18.58 -22.59 2.79
N THR A 86 -17.34 -22.92 3.18
CA THR A 86 -16.95 -24.31 3.48
C THR A 86 -17.66 -24.85 4.71
N CYS A 87 -17.83 -24.02 5.75
CA CYS A 87 -18.60 -24.39 6.93
C CYS A 87 -20.07 -24.64 6.60
N GLU A 88 -20.70 -23.74 5.83
CA GLU A 88 -22.10 -23.87 5.39
C GLU A 88 -22.31 -25.12 4.54
N ALA A 89 -21.43 -25.38 3.58
CA ALA A 89 -21.44 -26.61 2.78
C ALA A 89 -21.28 -27.86 3.67
N GLY A 90 -20.41 -27.80 4.67
CA GLY A 90 -20.25 -28.86 5.66
C GLY A 90 -21.53 -29.10 6.47
N ASN A 91 -22.22 -28.05 6.91
CA ASN A 91 -23.51 -28.15 7.60
C ASN A 91 -24.60 -28.74 6.70
N GLN A 92 -24.63 -28.36 5.41
CA GLN A 92 -25.55 -28.95 4.44
C GLN A 92 -25.29 -30.45 4.27
N ALA A 93 -24.03 -30.87 4.12
CA ALA A 93 -23.67 -32.28 4.02
C ALA A 93 -24.08 -33.08 5.27
N ARG A 94 -23.94 -32.49 6.47
CA ARG A 94 -24.42 -33.09 7.72
C ARG A 94 -25.94 -33.26 7.73
N ALA A 95 -26.67 -32.22 7.35
CA ALA A 95 -28.13 -32.27 7.29
C ALA A 95 -28.61 -33.37 6.31
N VAL A 96 -28.00 -33.46 5.13
CA VAL A 96 -28.29 -34.51 4.14
C VAL A 96 -27.97 -35.90 4.69
N SER A 97 -26.86 -36.05 5.42
CA SER A 97 -26.48 -37.34 6.03
C SER A 97 -27.52 -37.80 7.06
N VAL A 98 -27.97 -36.90 7.94
CA VAL A 98 -29.03 -37.19 8.91
C VAL A 98 -30.34 -37.54 8.22
N GLN A 99 -30.72 -36.80 7.18
CA GLN A 99 -31.92 -37.07 6.40
C GLN A 99 -31.89 -38.44 5.73
N LEU A 100 -30.76 -38.80 5.11
CA LEU A 100 -30.57 -40.09 4.44
C LEU A 100 -30.73 -41.25 5.41
N TRP A 101 -30.06 -41.18 6.56
CA TRP A 101 -30.16 -42.26 7.54
C TRP A 101 -31.54 -42.34 8.18
N ASN A 102 -32.17 -41.20 8.49
CA ASN A 102 -33.55 -41.20 8.96
C ASN A 102 -34.48 -41.85 7.94
N TYR A 103 -34.34 -41.55 6.64
CA TYR A 103 -35.10 -42.19 5.58
C TYR A 103 -34.91 -43.72 5.57
N VAL A 104 -33.68 -44.22 5.70
CA VAL A 104 -33.40 -45.67 5.75
C VAL A 104 -34.06 -46.33 6.97
N LEU A 105 -33.99 -45.68 8.14
CA LEU A 105 -34.62 -46.18 9.36
C LEU A 105 -36.15 -46.16 9.26
N ASP A 106 -36.71 -45.13 8.65
CA ASP A 106 -38.16 -45.00 8.44
C ASP A 106 -38.68 -46.02 7.42
N ALA A 107 -37.92 -46.26 6.34
CA ALA A 107 -38.26 -47.25 5.32
C ALA A 107 -38.28 -48.69 5.87
N THR A 108 -37.53 -48.95 6.96
CA THR A 108 -37.44 -50.28 7.58
C THR A 108 -38.28 -50.41 8.86
N LYS A 109 -39.04 -49.39 9.24
CA LYS A 109 -39.76 -49.33 10.53
C LYS A 109 -40.82 -50.43 10.69
N ASP A 110 -41.46 -50.82 9.58
CA ASP A 110 -42.59 -51.76 9.59
C ASP A 110 -42.12 -53.22 9.49
N ASP A 111 -40.82 -53.46 9.29
CA ASP A 111 -40.24 -54.81 9.29
C ASP A 111 -40.47 -55.48 10.66
N PRO A 112 -41.07 -56.68 10.72
CA PRO A 112 -41.33 -57.39 11.98
C PRO A 112 -40.10 -57.54 12.88
N ARG A 113 -38.90 -57.67 12.29
CA ARG A 113 -37.63 -57.78 13.02
C ARG A 113 -37.25 -56.49 13.73
N ASN A 114 -37.72 -55.35 13.24
CA ASN A 114 -37.50 -54.03 13.84
C ASN A 114 -38.57 -53.65 14.86
N GLN A 115 -39.62 -54.47 15.02
CA GLN A 115 -40.70 -54.17 15.95
C GLN A 115 -40.42 -54.60 17.40
N THR A 116 -39.35 -55.38 17.64
CA THR A 116 -38.97 -55.80 19.00
C THR A 116 -38.56 -54.61 19.86
N PRO A 117 -38.84 -54.61 21.18
CA PRO A 117 -38.48 -53.50 22.08
C PRO A 117 -36.98 -53.17 22.05
N GLU A 118 -36.14 -54.20 21.99
CA GLU A 118 -34.68 -54.07 21.94
C GLU A 118 -34.22 -53.35 20.66
N ARG A 119 -34.79 -53.73 19.51
CA ARG A 119 -34.42 -53.13 18.22
C ARG A 119 -34.92 -51.70 18.10
N LYS A 120 -36.13 -51.42 18.60
CA LYS A 120 -36.65 -50.04 18.72
C LYS A 120 -35.73 -49.16 19.58
N ALA A 121 -35.29 -49.67 20.74
CA ALA A 121 -34.37 -48.94 21.61
C ALA A 121 -33.01 -48.68 20.92
N LEU A 122 -32.51 -49.64 20.15
CA LEU A 122 -31.27 -49.49 19.39
C LEU A 122 -31.40 -48.44 18.26
N ILE A 123 -32.51 -48.45 17.52
CA ILE A 123 -32.82 -47.44 16.48
C ILE A 123 -32.90 -46.04 17.12
N ALA A 124 -33.56 -45.92 18.27
CA ALA A 124 -33.65 -44.64 19.00
C ALA A 124 -32.25 -44.13 19.42
N LYS A 125 -31.42 -45.01 20.02
CA LYS A 125 -30.02 -44.68 20.36
C LYS A 125 -29.22 -44.23 19.13
N PHE A 126 -29.40 -44.90 18.00
CA PHE A 126 -28.71 -44.53 16.77
C PHE A 126 -29.15 -43.16 16.25
N ARG A 127 -30.44 -42.81 16.31
CA ARG A 127 -30.91 -41.45 15.96
C ARG A 127 -30.28 -40.39 16.85
N THR A 128 -30.29 -40.59 18.17
CA THR A 128 -29.63 -39.65 19.10
C THR A 128 -28.13 -39.52 18.81
N TYR A 129 -27.45 -40.62 18.50
CA TYR A 129 -26.05 -40.57 18.07
C TYR A 129 -25.87 -39.72 16.81
N MET A 130 -26.69 -39.92 15.78
CA MET A 130 -26.59 -39.14 14.54
C MET A 130 -26.85 -37.65 14.76
N GLU A 131 -27.87 -37.30 15.55
CA GLU A 131 -28.18 -35.91 15.89
C GLU A 131 -26.99 -35.22 16.57
N SER A 132 -26.30 -35.94 17.46
CA SER A 132 -25.10 -35.43 18.13
C SER A 132 -23.87 -35.37 17.20
N ALA A 133 -23.62 -36.41 16.41
CA ALA A 133 -22.43 -36.54 15.56
C ALA A 133 -22.48 -35.59 14.36
N TYR A 134 -23.68 -35.32 13.84
CA TYR A 134 -23.92 -34.46 12.70
C TYR A 134 -24.55 -33.12 13.10
N ALA A 135 -24.42 -32.72 14.36
CA ALA A 135 -24.86 -31.41 14.82
C ALA A 135 -24.28 -30.29 13.94
N GLN A 136 -25.12 -29.31 13.61
CA GLN A 136 -24.67 -28.15 12.84
C GLN A 136 -23.68 -27.33 13.65
N ARG A 137 -22.65 -26.81 12.98
CA ARG A 137 -21.69 -25.89 13.59
C ARG A 137 -22.12 -24.45 13.34
N ASP A 138 -21.81 -23.58 14.29
CA ASP A 138 -21.91 -22.14 14.08
C ASP A 138 -20.82 -21.68 13.11
N CYS A 139 -21.24 -21.22 11.93
CA CYS A 139 -20.33 -20.73 10.89
C CYS A 139 -19.94 -19.26 11.08
N ALA A 140 -20.58 -18.53 11.99
CA ALA A 140 -20.18 -17.18 12.37
C ALA A 140 -18.96 -17.17 13.31
N ALA A 141 -18.65 -18.30 13.95
CA ALA A 141 -17.47 -18.45 14.77
C ALA A 141 -16.16 -18.50 13.96
N ALA A 142 -16.22 -18.70 12.64
CA ALA A 142 -15.07 -18.67 11.75
C ALA A 142 -14.52 -17.25 11.47
N ASP A 143 -15.20 -16.21 12.00
CA ASP A 143 -14.79 -14.81 11.83
C ASP A 143 -13.96 -14.24 12.98
N LYS A 144 -13.79 -15.00 14.07
CA LYS A 144 -12.96 -14.61 15.22
C LYS A 144 -11.53 -15.09 15.03
#